data_AF-A0A854CLK4-F1
#
_entry.id   AF-A0A854CLK4-F1
#
_cell.length_a   1.000
_cell.length_b   1.000
_cell.length_c   1.000
_cell.angle_alpha   90.00
_cell.angle_beta   90.00
_cell.angle_gamma   90.00
#
_symmetry.space_group_name_H-M   'P 1'
#
loop_
_entity.id
_entity.type
_entity.pdbx_description
1 polymer ?
#
loop_
_entity_poly.entity_id
_entity_poly.type
_entity_poly.pdbx_seq_one_letter_code
_entity_poly.pdbx_strand_id
1 'polypeptide(L)' 'GIGRVKRLLCDSGYTGDPFAEGVQDILGKHVTVQIAKRSELHTFKVMPKR' A
#
# COMPACT_ATOMS: atom_id res chain seq x y z
N GLY A 1 0.91 18.70 -1.27
CA GLY A 1 -0.47 18.26 -1.56
C GLY A 1 -0.46 16.81 -1.93
N ILE A 2 -1.27 16.00 -1.26
CA ILE A 2 -1.31 14.53 -1.37
C ILE A 2 -1.69 14.02 -2.78
N GLY A 3 -2.31 14.85 -3.64
CA GLY A 3 -2.77 14.46 -4.99
C GLY A 3 -1.69 14.07 -6.01
N ARG A 4 -0.42 13.95 -5.62
CA ARG A 4 0.65 13.39 -6.47
C ARG A 4 1.03 11.95 -6.10
N VAL A 5 0.51 11.43 -4.97
CA VAL A 5 0.77 10.06 -4.53
C VAL A 5 0.06 9.10 -5.48
N LYS A 6 0.76 8.09 -6.00
CA LYS A 6 0.18 7.07 -6.90
C LYS A 6 0.10 5.70 -6.26
N ARG A 7 1.00 5.41 -5.31
CA ARG A 7 1.16 4.09 -4.72
C ARG A 7 1.48 4.23 -3.24
N LEU A 8 0.81 3.42 -2.43
CA LEU A 8 1.08 3.26 -1.02
C LEU A 8 1.64 1.86 -0.79
N LEU A 9 2.86 1.78 -0.26
CA LEU A 9 3.47 0.53 0.19
C LEU A 9 3.12 0.35 1.66
N CYS A 10 2.48 -0.75 2.00
CA CYS A 10 2.07 -1.05 3.37
C CYS A 10 2.70 -2.35 3.85
N ASP A 11 3.00 -2.42 5.14
CA ASP A 11 3.52 -3.63 5.76
C ASP A 11 2.44 -4.73 5.82
N SER A 12 2.88 -5.98 5.89
CA SER A 12 1.98 -7.15 5.91
C SER A 12 1.05 -7.25 7.13
N GLY A 13 1.24 -6.42 8.17
CA GLY A 13 0.27 -6.30 9.26
C GLY A 13 -1.00 -5.53 8.89
N TYR A 14 -0.95 -4.71 7.85
CA TYR A 14 -2.09 -3.92 7.37
C TYR A 14 -2.58 -4.51 6.04
N THR A 15 -3.61 -5.35 6.12
CA THR A 15 -4.13 -6.09 4.97
C THR A 15 -5.65 -5.99 4.90
N GLY A 16 -6.19 -6.43 3.77
CA GLY A 16 -7.62 -6.51 3.53
C GLY A 16 -8.20 -5.29 2.81
N ASP A 17 -9.36 -5.52 2.21
CA ASP A 17 -10.11 -4.53 1.43
C ASP A 17 -10.47 -3.28 2.25
N PRO A 18 -10.90 -3.38 3.54
CA PRO A 18 -11.24 -2.19 4.33
C PRO A 18 -10.09 -1.21 4.50
N PHE A 19 -8.85 -1.71 4.62
CA PHE A 19 -7.67 -0.87 4.71
C PHE A 19 -7.39 -0.15 3.38
N ALA A 20 -7.51 -0.87 2.26
CA ALA A 20 -7.31 -0.28 0.94
C ALA A 20 -8.37 0.76 0.61
N GLU A 21 -9.61 0.52 0.99
CA GLU A 21 -10.73 1.46 0.84
C GLU A 21 -10.50 2.74 1.66
N GLY A 22 -10.14 2.62 2.94
CA GLY A 22 -9.84 3.79 3.77
C GLY A 22 -8.69 4.65 3.22
N VAL A 23 -7.68 4.03 2.61
CA VAL A 23 -6.59 4.76 1.93
C VAL A 23 -7.11 5.50 0.69
N GLN A 24 -8.00 4.90 -0.09
CA GLN A 24 -8.60 5.54 -1.25
C GLN A 24 -9.56 6.67 -0.88
N ASP A 25 -10.24 6.58 0.26
CA ASP A 25 -11.10 7.66 0.76
C ASP A 25 -10.28 8.90 1.15
N ILE A 26 -9.08 8.69 1.71
CA ILE A 26 -8.20 9.77 2.17
C ILE A 26 -7.34 10.34 1.03
N LEU A 27 -6.74 9.47 0.21
CA LEU A 27 -5.75 9.86 -0.81
C LEU A 27 -6.35 9.91 -2.22
N GLY A 28 -7.54 9.36 -2.42
CA GLY A 28 -8.24 9.27 -3.70
C GLY A 28 -8.10 7.90 -4.36
N LYS A 29 -9.11 7.54 -5.18
CA LYS A 29 -9.20 6.26 -5.93
C LYS A 29 -8.05 6.01 -6.91
N HIS A 30 -7.27 7.04 -7.24
CA HIS A 30 -6.10 6.91 -8.10
C HIS A 30 -4.90 6.27 -7.39
N VAL A 31 -4.95 6.13 -6.05
CA VAL A 31 -3.88 5.54 -5.26
C VAL A 31 -4.08 4.04 -5.14
N THR A 32 -3.06 3.28 -5.53
CA THR A 32 -3.06 1.82 -5.35
C THR A 32 -2.33 1.45 -4.06
N VAL A 33 -2.93 0.59 -3.24
CA VAL A 33 -2.27 -0.02 -2.08
C VAL A 33 -1.58 -1.31 -2.49
N GLN A 34 -0.34 -1.48 -2.04
CA GLN A 34 0.48 -2.66 -2.28
C GLN A 34 1.09 -3.13 -0.97
N ILE A 35 0.97 -4.42 -0.70
CA ILE A 35 1.56 -5.03 0.49
C ILE A 35 3.02 -5.38 0.19
N ALA A 36 3.93 -4.75 0.92
CA ALA A 36 5.33 -5.09 0.95
C ALA A 36 5.57 -6.04 2.13
N LYS A 37 6.24 -7.17 1.87
CA LYS A 37 6.74 -8.02 2.95
C LYS A 37 8.17 -7.60 3.27
N ARG A 38 8.49 -7.50 4.56
CA ARG A 38 9.87 -7.28 5.01
C ARG A 38 10.68 -8.52 4.66
N SER A 39 11.55 -8.45 3.65
CA SER A 39 12.39 -9.60 3.27
C SER A 39 13.71 -9.61 4.02
N GLU A 40 14.12 -8.48 4.62
CA GLU A 40 15.32 -8.31 5.44
C GLU A 40 15.18 -7.02 6.28
N LEU A 41 15.99 -6.84 7.33
CA LEU A 41 15.92 -5.71 8.28
C LEU A 41 15.88 -4.31 7.64
N HIS A 42 16.32 -4.16 6.37
CA HIS A 42 16.43 -2.87 5.69
C HIS A 42 15.86 -2.81 4.26
N THR A 43 15.08 -3.81 3.81
CA THR A 43 14.53 -3.82 2.44
C THR A 43 13.09 -4.31 2.39
N PHE A 44 12.20 -3.46 1.84
CA PHE A 44 10.82 -3.82 1.54
C PHE A 44 10.75 -4.38 0.12
N LYS A 45 10.27 -5.62 -0.03
CA LYS A 45 10.05 -6.23 -1.35
C LYS A 45 8.56 -6.23 -1.67
N VAL A 46 8.20 -5.61 -2.80
CA VAL A 46 6.83 -5.67 -3.35
C VAL A 46 6.57 -7.10 -3.83
N MET A 47 5.51 -7.71 -3.30
CA MET A 47 5.08 -9.03 -3.77
C MET A 47 4.24 -8.88 -5.04
N PRO A 48 4.45 -9.72 -6.07
CA PRO A 48 3.59 -9.71 -7.25
C PRO A 48 2.15 -10.06 -6.86
N LYS A 49 1.17 -9.36 -7.44
CA LYS A 49 -0.24 -9.69 -7.30
C LYS A 49 -0.50 -11.00 -8.06
N ARG A 50 -1.16 -11.96 -7.41
CA ARG A 50 -1.59 -13.23 -7.99
C ARG A 50 -2.95 -13.08 -8.65
#